data_AF-A0A2N5KLS9-F1
#
_entry.id   AF-A0A2N5KLS9-F1
#
_cell.length_a   1.000
_cell.length_b   1.000
_cell.length_c   1.000
_cell.angle_alpha   90.00
_cell.angle_beta   90.00
_cell.angle_gamma   90.00
#
_symmetry.space_group_name_H-M   'P 1'
#
loop_
_entity.id
_entity.type
_entity.pdbx_description
1 polymer ?
#
loop_
_entity_poly.entity_id
_entity_poly.type
_entity_poly.pdbx_seq_one_letter_code
_entity_poly.pdbx_strand_id
1 'polypeptide(L)'
;MCKLRVLMTNEPRSYRETIALALEAARPQAHVIVAEPGALDPEVRRLSPRLVICSRATALVEAQVPVWLELYSEHGPDSTVSFAGQRSTVKGMELEDLIRIFDLTIDFALDAV
;
A
#
# COMPACT_ATOMS: atom_id res chain seq x y z
N MET A 1 -2.20 -5.73 -20.53
CA MET A 1 -1.79 -5.92 -19.12
C MET A 1 -2.39 -4.79 -18.30
N CYS A 2 -3.20 -5.10 -17.29
CA CYS A 2 -3.79 -4.09 -16.41
C CYS A 2 -2.74 -3.67 -15.36
N LYS A 3 -2.54 -2.38 -15.13
CA LYS A 3 -1.63 -1.89 -14.08
C LYS A 3 -2.36 -1.89 -12.73
N LEU A 4 -1.69 -2.35 -11.67
CA LEU A 4 -2.25 -2.31 -10.33
C LEU A 4 -2.05 -0.92 -9.73
N ARG A 5 -3.15 -0.26 -9.36
CA ARG A 5 -3.13 1.06 -8.75
C ARG A 5 -2.77 0.96 -7.27
N VAL A 6 -1.65 1.58 -6.92
CA VAL A 6 -1.13 1.69 -5.56
C VAL A 6 -1.26 3.14 -5.12
N LEU A 7 -1.91 3.42 -4.00
CA LEU A 7 -1.96 4.75 -3.41
C LEU A 7 -1.00 4.82 -2.23
N MET A 8 -0.09 5.79 -2.24
CA MET A 8 0.86 6.01 -1.16
C MET A 8 0.62 7.36 -0.50
N THR A 9 0.47 7.35 0.82
CA THR A 9 0.25 8.55 1.63
C THR A 9 1.12 8.58 2.90
N ASN A 10 2.10 7.68 3.01
CA ASN A 10 2.97 7.61 4.18
C ASN A 10 3.88 8.84 4.33
N GLU A 11 4.30 9.08 5.57
CA GLU A 11 5.37 9.99 5.95
C GLU A 11 6.60 9.20 6.42
N PRO A 12 7.81 9.79 6.31
CA PRO A 12 8.13 11.08 5.70
C PRO A 12 7.96 11.10 4.17
N ARG A 13 7.74 12.29 3.59
CA ARG A 13 7.56 12.45 2.13
C ARG A 13 8.71 11.89 1.29
N SER A 14 9.96 12.10 1.72
CA SER A 14 11.15 11.58 1.03
C SER A 14 11.17 10.05 0.96
N TYR A 15 10.70 9.37 2.00
CA TYR A 15 10.56 7.93 2.02
C TYR A 15 9.47 7.47 1.05
N ARG A 16 8.31 8.11 1.09
CA ARG A 16 7.20 7.83 0.16
C ARG A 16 7.64 7.91 -1.30
N GLU A 17 8.33 8.99 -1.68
CA GLU A 17 8.83 9.18 -3.05
C GLU A 17 9.88 8.13 -3.42
N THR A 18 10.79 7.79 -2.51
CA THR A 18 11.84 6.78 -2.75
C THR A 18 11.26 5.38 -2.91
N ILE A 19 10.33 4.98 -2.04
CA ILE A 19 9.67 3.67 -2.10
C ILE A 19 8.81 3.56 -3.38
N ALA A 20 8.09 4.63 -3.75
CA ALA A 20 7.30 4.65 -4.98
C ALA A 20 8.18 4.37 -6.21
N LEU A 21 9.30 5.08 -6.34
CA LEU A 21 10.25 4.87 -7.44
C LEU A 21 10.84 3.47 -7.43
N ALA A 22 11.23 2.96 -6.26
CA ALA A 22 11.80 1.63 -6.13
C ALA A 22 10.79 0.53 -6.50
N LEU A 23 9.53 0.68 -6.10
CA LEU A 23 8.46 -0.26 -6.44
C LEU A 23 8.16 -0.27 -7.93
N GLU A 24 8.03 0.89 -8.57
CA GLU A 24 7.78 0.98 -10.01
C GLU A 24 8.95 0.44 -10.84
N ALA A 25 10.20 0.67 -10.39
CA ALA A 25 11.39 0.11 -11.00
C ALA A 25 11.44 -1.43 -10.89
N ALA A 26 11.09 -1.97 -9.71
CA ALA A 26 11.07 -3.41 -9.49
C ALA A 26 9.88 -4.10 -10.16
N ARG A 27 8.75 -3.41 -10.30
CA ARG A 27 7.49 -3.93 -10.83
C ARG A 27 6.84 -2.91 -11.76
N PRO A 28 7.11 -2.98 -13.09
CA PRO A 28 6.54 -2.05 -14.07
C PRO A 28 4.99 -2.08 -14.19
N GLN A 29 4.35 -3.08 -13.58
CA GLN A 29 2.90 -3.20 -13.47
C GLN A 29 2.31 -2.35 -12.33
N ALA A 30 3.14 -1.87 -11.41
CA ALA A 30 2.73 -0.92 -10.39
C ALA A 30 2.47 0.44 -11.05
N HIS A 31 1.30 1.02 -10.76
CA HIS A 31 1.02 2.42 -11.03
C HIS A 31 0.89 3.09 -9.67
N VAL A 32 1.97 3.70 -9.21
CA VAL A 32 2.03 4.30 -7.89
C VAL A 32 1.56 5.74 -7.96
N ILE A 33 0.60 6.07 -7.13
CA ILE A 33 0.03 7.41 -7.00
C ILE A 33 0.41 7.90 -5.62
N VAL A 34 1.22 8.96 -5.59
CA VAL A 34 1.67 9.60 -4.36
C VAL A 34 0.73 10.75 -4.03
N ALA A 35 0.17 10.77 -2.82
CA ALA A 35 -0.67 11.86 -2.32
C ALA A 35 -0.27 12.25 -0.90
N GLU A 36 -0.71 13.43 -0.44
CA GLU A 36 -0.44 13.85 0.93
C GLU A 36 -1.23 13.02 1.96
N PRO A 37 -0.72 12.85 3.19
CA PRO A 37 -1.37 12.02 4.23
C PRO A 37 -2.82 12.43 4.49
N GLY A 38 -3.08 13.75 4.52
CA GLY A 38 -4.42 14.32 4.71
C GLY A 38 -5.39 14.10 3.54
N ALA A 39 -4.93 13.60 2.40
CA ALA A 39 -5.75 13.33 1.21
C ALA A 39 -6.13 11.84 1.07
N LEU A 40 -5.76 10.98 2.02
CA LEU A 40 -5.96 9.53 1.95
C LEU A 40 -7.41 9.13 1.61
N ASP A 41 -8.38 9.54 2.43
CA ASP A 41 -9.78 9.15 2.25
C ASP A 41 -10.41 9.67 0.94
N PRO A 42 -10.27 10.97 0.59
CA PRO A 42 -10.71 11.47 -0.72
C PRO A 42 -10.12 10.69 -1.90
N GLU A 43 -8.83 10.38 -1.84
CA GLU A 43 -8.12 9.68 -2.91
C GLU A 43 -8.52 8.21 -3.02
N VAL A 44 -8.74 7.52 -1.90
CA VAL A 44 -9.29 6.14 -1.90
C VAL A 44 -10.63 6.09 -2.62
N ARG A 45 -11.55 7.02 -2.33
CA ARG A 45 -12.87 7.07 -3.00
C ARG A 45 -12.74 7.37 -4.48
N ARG A 46 -11.88 8.33 -4.84
CA ARG A 46 -11.69 8.78 -6.22
C ARG A 46 -11.01 7.73 -7.09
N LEU A 47 -10.00 7.06 -6.55
CA LEU A 47 -9.13 6.17 -7.30
C LEU A 47 -9.54 4.70 -7.18
N SER A 48 -10.23 4.29 -6.13
CA SER A 48 -10.49 2.88 -5.83
C SER A 48 -9.21 2.01 -5.97
N PRO A 49 -8.14 2.35 -5.23
CA PRO A 49 -6.88 1.61 -5.30
C PRO A 49 -7.06 0.19 -4.77
N ARG A 50 -6.28 -0.75 -5.29
CA ARG A 50 -6.26 -2.12 -4.75
C ARG A 50 -5.26 -2.29 -3.62
N LEU A 51 -4.24 -1.43 -3.61
CA LEU A 51 -3.19 -1.40 -2.60
C LEU A 51 -3.05 0.02 -2.05
N VAL A 52 -3.07 0.16 -0.72
CA VAL A 52 -2.75 1.42 -0.03
C VAL A 52 -1.52 1.23 0.84
N ILE A 53 -0.59 2.18 0.81
CA ILE A 53 0.55 2.24 1.73
C ILE A 53 0.49 3.60 2.45
N CYS A 54 0.28 3.59 3.76
CA CYS A 54 0.04 4.79 4.54
C CYS A 54 0.76 4.70 5.89
N SER A 55 0.87 5.82 6.61
CA SER A 55 1.40 5.81 7.98
C SER A 55 0.35 5.45 9.03
N ARG A 56 -0.93 5.58 8.67
CA ARG A 56 -2.06 5.17 9.51
C ARG A 56 -3.24 4.80 8.64
N ALA A 57 -3.74 3.58 8.79
CA ALA A 57 -4.96 3.16 8.11
C ALA A 57 -6.18 3.89 8.72
N THR A 58 -7.06 4.41 7.87
CA THR A 58 -8.34 4.96 8.30
C THR A 58 -9.42 3.88 8.25
N ALA A 59 -10.52 4.06 8.98
CA ALA A 59 -11.66 3.15 8.91
C ALA A 59 -12.19 2.97 7.47
N LEU A 60 -12.06 3.99 6.61
CA LEU A 60 -12.41 3.88 5.19
C LEU A 60 -11.47 2.93 4.44
N VAL A 61 -10.16 3.06 4.65
CA VAL A 61 -9.15 2.15 4.07
C VAL A 61 -9.42 0.72 4.50
N GLU A 62 -9.65 0.50 5.79
CA GLU A 62 -9.92 -0.82 6.33
C GLU A 62 -11.19 -1.47 5.74
N ALA A 63 -12.19 -0.66 5.43
CA ALA A 63 -13.47 -1.14 4.90
C ALA A 63 -13.49 -1.34 3.37
N GLN A 64 -12.75 -0.53 2.61
CA GLN A 64 -12.88 -0.47 1.15
C GLN A 64 -11.67 -0.98 0.37
N VAL A 65 -10.49 -1.01 0.99
CA VAL A 65 -9.26 -1.37 0.28
C VAL A 65 -8.93 -2.82 0.59
N PRO A 66 -8.83 -3.70 -0.42
CA PRO A 66 -8.63 -5.13 -0.19
C PRO A 66 -7.26 -5.43 0.40
N VAL A 67 -6.23 -4.65 0.04
CA VAL A 67 -4.89 -4.77 0.61
C VAL A 67 -4.38 -3.41 1.05
N TRP A 68 -3.95 -3.31 2.30
CA TRP A 68 -3.36 -2.08 2.80
C TRP A 68 -2.21 -2.35 3.76
N LEU A 69 -1.30 -1.38 3.83
CA LEU A 69 -0.14 -1.38 4.68
C LEU A 69 -0.11 -0.10 5.49
N GLU A 70 0.08 -0.28 6.79
CA GLU A 70 0.48 0.77 7.71
C GLU A 70 1.98 0.64 7.98
N LEU A 71 2.76 1.56 7.40
CA LEU A 71 4.19 1.66 7.65
C LEU A 71 4.42 2.41 8.97
N TYR A 72 5.28 1.84 9.81
CA TYR A 72 5.64 2.39 11.12
C TYR A 72 4.44 2.52 12.07
N SER A 73 3.65 1.44 12.19
CA SER A 73 2.53 1.38 13.13
C SER A 73 3.00 1.70 14.55
N GLU A 74 2.20 2.50 15.26
CA GLU A 74 2.54 3.01 16.60
C GLU A 74 3.90 3.76 16.68
N HIS A 75 4.39 4.29 15.56
CA HIS A 75 5.72 4.93 15.42
C HIS A 75 6.91 3.97 15.68
N GLY A 76 6.67 2.66 15.62
CA GLY A 76 7.68 1.62 15.78
C GLY A 76 8.27 1.10 14.46
N PRO A 77 9.20 0.13 14.50
CA PRO A 77 9.73 -0.53 13.29
C PRO A 77 8.73 -1.52 12.66
N ASP A 78 7.60 -1.75 13.34
CA ASP A 78 6.60 -2.72 12.94
C ASP A 78 5.64 -2.11 11.94
N SER A 79 5.27 -2.89 10.94
CA SER A 79 4.29 -2.52 9.94
C SER A 79 3.10 -3.45 10.02
N THR A 80 1.89 -2.91 9.89
CA THR A 80 0.68 -3.72 9.82
C THR A 80 0.29 -3.91 8.37
N VAL A 81 -0.01 -5.13 7.98
CA VAL A 81 -0.48 -5.48 6.64
C VAL A 81 -1.84 -6.12 6.77
N SER A 82 -2.78 -5.71 5.95
CA SER A 82 -4.08 -6.37 5.82
C SER A 82 -4.24 -6.92 4.41
N PHE A 83 -4.58 -8.20 4.33
CA PHE A 83 -4.99 -8.86 3.10
C PHE A 83 -6.41 -9.39 3.26
N ALA A 84 -7.33 -8.87 2.44
CA ALA A 84 -8.74 -9.28 2.42
C ALA A 84 -9.39 -9.31 3.83
N GLY A 85 -9.04 -8.33 4.69
CA GLY A 85 -9.53 -8.22 6.06
C GLY A 85 -8.73 -9.00 7.11
N GLN A 86 -7.79 -9.86 6.71
CA GLN A 86 -6.87 -10.53 7.62
C GLN A 86 -5.64 -9.65 7.87
N ARG A 87 -5.48 -9.20 9.12
CA ARG A 87 -4.33 -8.39 9.55
C ARG A 87 -3.17 -9.27 10.03
N SER A 88 -1.96 -8.88 9.68
CA SER A 88 -0.71 -9.43 10.18
C SER A 88 0.29 -8.31 10.46
N THR A 89 1.25 -8.58 11.34
CA THR A 89 2.33 -7.65 11.68
C THR A 89 3.62 -8.16 11.09
N VAL A 90 4.34 -7.27 10.40
CA VAL A 90 5.67 -7.51 9.84
C VAL A 90 6.66 -6.65 10.62
N LYS A 91 7.63 -7.29 11.27
CA LYS A 91 8.68 -6.60 12.02
C LYS A 91 9.81 -6.21 11.09
N GLY A 92 10.26 -4.96 11.13
CA GLY A 92 11.41 -4.51 10.35
C GLY A 92 11.19 -4.63 8.84
N MET A 93 10.02 -4.15 8.37
CA MET A 93 9.64 -4.21 6.95
C MET A 93 10.75 -3.69 6.03
N GLU A 94 11.17 -4.53 5.08
CA GLU A 94 12.13 -4.15 4.04
C GLU A 94 11.44 -3.92 2.68
N LEU A 95 12.18 -3.36 1.72
CA LEU A 95 11.66 -3.14 0.36
C LEU A 95 11.26 -4.47 -0.33
N GLU A 96 12.00 -5.56 -0.06
CA GLU A 96 11.67 -6.88 -0.61
C GLU A 96 10.32 -7.39 -0.12
N ASP A 97 9.97 -7.12 1.14
CA ASP A 97 8.65 -7.47 1.68
C ASP A 97 7.54 -6.66 1.01
N LEU A 98 7.76 -5.37 0.76
CA LEU A 98 6.81 -4.53 0.01
C LEU A 98 6.58 -5.04 -1.41
N ILE A 99 7.64 -5.46 -2.10
CA ILE A 99 7.56 -6.05 -3.43
C ILE A 99 6.79 -7.38 -3.38
N ARG A 100 7.06 -8.22 -2.39
CA ARG A 100 6.34 -9.49 -2.20
C ARG A 100 4.85 -9.28 -1.95
N ILE A 101 4.49 -8.30 -1.13
CA ILE A 101 3.09 -7.93 -0.86
C ILE A 101 2.41 -7.43 -2.13
N PHE A 102 3.10 -6.64 -2.94
CA PHE A 102 2.59 -6.20 -4.24
C PHE A 102 2.32 -7.39 -5.17
N ASP A 103 3.25 -8.34 -5.26
CA ASP A 103 3.08 -9.56 -6.08
C ASP A 103 1.88 -10.38 -5.62
N LEU A 104 1.74 -10.61 -4.31
CA LEU A 104 0.56 -11.28 -3.73
C LEU A 104 -0.74 -10.54 -4.03
N THR A 105 -0.71 -9.20 -4.07
CA THR A 105 -1.88 -8.38 -4.41
C THR A 105 -2.27 -8.58 -5.88
N ILE A 106 -1.29 -8.74 -6.78
CA ILE A 106 -1.55 -9.05 -8.19
C ILE A 106 -2.13 -10.45 -8.34
N ASP A 107 -1.59 -11.45 -7.66
CA ASP A 107 -2.08 -12.82 -7.76
C ASP A 107 -3.53 -12.92 -7.22
N PHE A 108 -3.78 -12.34 -6.04
CA PHE A 108 -5.12 -12.19 -5.49
C PHE A 108 -6.07 -11.42 -6.43
N ALA A 109 -5.53 -10.48 -7.21
CA ALA A 109 -6.29 -9.71 -8.17
C ALA A 109 -6.76 -10.51 -9.37
N LEU A 110 -6.02 -11.55 -9.74
CA LEU A 110 -6.32 -12.45 -10.85
C LEU A 110 -7.30 -13.54 -10.42
N ASP A 111 -7.24 -14.01 -9.17
CA ASP A 111 -8.14 -15.03 -8.63
C ASP A 111 -9.59 -14.53 -8.38
N ALA A 112 -9.78 -13.21 -8.34
CA ALA A 112 -11.08 -12.57 -8.09
C ALA A 112 -11.88 -12.23 -9.36
N VAL A 113 -11.44 -12.68 -10.54
CA VAL A 113 -12.05 -12.43 -11.87
C VAL A 113 -12.46 -13.75 -12.51
#